data_AF-N4WHM9-F1
#
_entry.id   AF-N4WHM9-F1
#
_cell.length_a   1.000
_cell.length_b   1.000
_cell.length_c   1.000
_cell.angle_alpha   90.00
_cell.angle_beta   90.00
_cell.angle_gamma   90.00
#
_symmetry.space_group_name_H-M   'P 1'
#
loop_
_entity.id
_entity.type
_entity.pdbx_description
1 polymer ?
#
loop_
_entity_poly.entity_id
_entity_poly.type
_entity_poly.pdbx_seq_one_letter_code
_entity_poly.pdbx_strand_id
1 'polypeptide(L)'
;MTRPSSKSGIIQQIINRDITEEELFRKITDNRGRRILDFPELTNLKQHPSLLKQFLLTLSLEGRFRILLAREMLGMPQNSFVIKFGLNKNIIRALQGHYKLAGATNKGTIRDIIKEDQPKLEILATLFLFTRIPITWMQQEKPIITPFWYLYPFEILLDAYMTIDQLHQFLKTTEDHAINEVTVHTRPNFPYVYDVRGVILNIDSELVYLKTLFYEGGGIIVELFNDNQLNTIIKLKDLLFSYGPINLGYCETVVEGQFTMMIVAKSRANKMPIPKEFRPF
;
A
#
# COMPACT_ATOMS: atom_id res chain seq x y z
N MET A 1 -36.67 -8.84 -15.36
CA MET A 1 -35.25 -8.40 -15.30
C MET A 1 -35.09 -7.50 -14.10
N THR A 2 -34.50 -8.01 -13.02
CA THR A 2 -34.30 -7.31 -11.76
C THR A 2 -33.10 -6.37 -11.85
N ARG A 3 -33.30 -5.11 -11.45
CA ARG A 3 -32.28 -4.05 -11.45
C ARG A 3 -31.10 -4.45 -10.56
N PRO A 4 -29.85 -4.09 -10.90
CA PRO A 4 -28.71 -4.32 -10.02
C PRO A 4 -28.84 -3.39 -8.82
N SER A 5 -29.06 -3.97 -7.64
CA SER A 5 -28.90 -3.28 -6.35
C SER A 5 -27.47 -2.73 -6.24
N SER A 6 -27.32 -1.56 -5.61
CA SER A 6 -26.09 -0.76 -5.58
C SER A 6 -24.80 -1.58 -5.32
N LYS A 7 -23.75 -1.28 -6.10
CA LYS A 7 -22.42 -1.94 -6.06
C LYS A 7 -21.72 -1.84 -4.70
N SER A 8 -22.11 -0.88 -3.85
CA SER A 8 -21.68 -0.78 -2.44
C SER A 8 -22.30 -1.84 -1.52
N GLY A 9 -23.30 -2.59 -2.00
CA GLY A 9 -24.13 -3.47 -1.19
C GLY A 9 -23.38 -4.64 -0.56
N ILE A 10 -22.40 -5.23 -1.25
CA ILE A 10 -21.68 -6.40 -0.71
C ILE A 10 -20.75 -6.03 0.45
N ILE A 11 -20.10 -4.86 0.38
CA ILE A 11 -19.28 -4.31 1.47
C ILE A 11 -20.17 -4.02 2.68
N GLN A 12 -21.32 -3.39 2.48
CA GLN A 12 -22.21 -3.09 3.59
C GLN A 12 -22.80 -4.36 4.20
N GLN A 13 -23.15 -5.36 3.37
CA GLN A 13 -23.65 -6.66 3.84
C GLN A 13 -22.64 -7.36 4.76
N ILE A 14 -21.35 -7.38 4.41
CA ILE A 14 -20.34 -8.02 5.29
C ILE A 14 -20.13 -7.20 6.58
N ILE A 15 -20.06 -5.87 6.50
CA ILE A 15 -19.95 -5.00 7.69
C ILE A 15 -21.14 -5.21 8.63
N ASN A 16 -22.34 -5.31 8.08
CA ASN A 16 -23.57 -5.56 8.84
C ASN A 16 -23.72 -7.01 9.30
N ARG A 17 -22.84 -7.92 8.87
CA ARG A 17 -22.90 -9.37 9.09
C ARG A 17 -24.11 -10.06 8.46
N ASP A 18 -24.67 -9.49 7.41
CA ASP A 18 -25.71 -10.10 6.57
C ASP A 18 -25.18 -11.25 5.71
N ILE A 19 -23.86 -11.24 5.44
CA ILE A 19 -23.15 -12.32 4.76
C ILE A 19 -21.88 -12.67 5.54
N THR A 20 -21.39 -13.90 5.36
CA THR A 20 -20.13 -14.36 5.95
C THR A 20 -18.91 -13.95 5.09
N GLU A 21 -17.71 -14.03 5.66
CA GLU A 21 -16.46 -13.80 4.94
C GLU A 21 -16.28 -14.83 3.79
N GLU A 22 -16.63 -16.09 4.02
CA GLU A 22 -16.61 -17.14 3.02
C GLU A 22 -17.53 -16.80 1.83
N GLU A 23 -18.72 -16.28 2.11
CA GLU A 23 -19.67 -15.85 1.10
C GLU A 23 -19.19 -14.62 0.31
N LEU A 24 -18.60 -13.64 0.99
CA LEU A 24 -17.95 -12.50 0.35
C LEU A 24 -16.91 -13.01 -0.66
N PHE A 25 -16.01 -13.88 -0.21
CA PHE A 25 -14.93 -14.35 -1.06
C PHE A 25 -15.42 -15.24 -2.20
N ARG A 26 -16.45 -16.06 -1.99
CA ARG A 26 -17.10 -16.83 -3.06
C ARG A 26 -17.74 -15.92 -4.12
N LYS A 27 -18.31 -14.77 -3.71
CA LYS A 27 -18.95 -13.82 -4.64
C LYS A 27 -17.94 -13.02 -5.48
N ILE A 28 -16.72 -12.82 -4.99
CA ILE A 28 -15.65 -12.06 -5.69
C ILE A 28 -14.57 -12.96 -6.32
N THR A 29 -14.73 -14.28 -6.27
CA THR A 29 -13.88 -15.25 -6.96
C THR A 29 -14.65 -15.94 -8.08
N ASP A 30 -13.93 -16.41 -9.09
CA ASP A 30 -14.49 -17.24 -10.16
C ASP A 30 -14.75 -18.68 -9.67
N ASN A 31 -15.40 -19.48 -10.51
CA ASN A 31 -15.73 -20.88 -10.23
C ASN A 31 -14.49 -21.78 -9.99
N ARG A 32 -13.27 -21.28 -10.22
CA ARG A 32 -12.00 -21.96 -9.96
C ARG A 32 -11.32 -21.42 -8.70
N GLY A 33 -12.01 -20.60 -7.91
CA GLY A 33 -11.50 -19.95 -6.70
C GLY A 33 -10.47 -18.85 -6.97
N ARG A 34 -10.25 -18.49 -8.24
CA ARG A 34 -9.34 -17.40 -8.59
C ARG A 34 -10.08 -16.10 -8.36
N ARG A 35 -9.43 -15.13 -7.73
CA ARG A 35 -10.02 -13.80 -7.59
C ARG A 35 -10.32 -13.24 -8.97
N ILE A 36 -11.57 -12.81 -9.18
CA ILE A 36 -11.90 -12.00 -10.34
C ILE A 36 -11.07 -10.74 -10.14
N LEU A 37 -10.15 -10.49 -11.06
CA LEU A 37 -9.00 -9.58 -10.86
C LEU A 37 -9.39 -8.11 -10.71
N ASP A 38 -10.70 -7.83 -10.64
CA ASP A 38 -11.25 -6.54 -10.27
C ASP A 38 -12.20 -6.66 -9.09
N PHE A 39 -11.88 -5.96 -8.02
CA PHE A 39 -12.84 -5.64 -6.99
C PHE A 39 -13.06 -4.12 -7.00
N PRO A 40 -13.85 -3.59 -7.96
CA PRO A 40 -13.97 -2.15 -8.18
C PRO A 40 -14.48 -1.40 -6.96
N GLU A 41 -15.21 -2.06 -6.05
CA GLU A 41 -15.63 -1.54 -4.76
C GLU A 41 -14.44 -1.07 -3.91
N LEU A 42 -13.27 -1.70 -4.01
CA LEU A 42 -12.05 -1.26 -3.30
C LEU A 42 -11.61 0.12 -3.74
N THR A 43 -11.85 0.49 -5.00
CA THR A 43 -11.58 1.85 -5.48
C THR A 43 -12.42 2.88 -4.73
N ASN A 44 -13.67 2.55 -4.43
CA ASN A 44 -14.55 3.42 -3.64
C ASN A 44 -14.09 3.48 -2.18
N LEU A 45 -13.72 2.33 -1.59
CA LEU A 45 -13.22 2.26 -0.23
C LEU A 45 -11.98 3.13 0.00
N LYS A 46 -11.06 3.18 -0.95
CA LYS A 46 -9.87 4.06 -0.87
C LYS A 46 -10.23 5.54 -0.70
N GLN A 47 -11.37 5.98 -1.25
CA GLN A 47 -11.85 7.36 -1.09
C GLN A 47 -12.55 7.62 0.25
N HIS A 48 -12.91 6.56 0.97
CA HIS A 48 -13.64 6.60 2.24
C HIS A 48 -12.90 5.78 3.32
N PRO A 49 -11.81 6.30 3.91
CA PRO A 49 -10.96 5.54 4.82
C PRO A 49 -11.69 4.98 6.06
N SER A 50 -12.72 5.67 6.55
CA SER A 50 -13.57 5.19 7.64
C SER A 50 -14.35 3.94 7.26
N LEU A 51 -14.87 3.86 6.04
CA LEU A 51 -15.56 2.69 5.52
C LEU A 51 -14.56 1.55 5.24
N LEU A 52 -13.38 1.87 4.71
CA LEU A 52 -12.30 0.90 4.54
C LEU A 52 -11.87 0.30 5.89
N LYS A 53 -11.75 1.11 6.94
CA LYS A 53 -11.51 0.68 8.32
C LYS A 53 -12.54 -0.35 8.77
N GLN A 54 -13.83 -0.01 8.68
CA GLN A 54 -14.92 -0.90 9.12
C GLN A 54 -14.91 -2.22 8.34
N PHE A 55 -14.72 -2.16 7.03
CA PHE A 55 -14.65 -3.33 6.18
C PHE A 55 -13.49 -4.25 6.57
N LEU A 56 -12.26 -3.73 6.63
CA LEU A 56 -11.07 -4.53 6.94
C LEU A 56 -11.14 -5.15 8.34
N LEU A 57 -11.63 -4.41 9.34
CA LEU A 57 -11.73 -4.90 10.72
C LEU A 57 -12.84 -5.94 10.93
N THR A 58 -13.75 -6.09 9.95
CA THR A 58 -14.76 -7.15 9.96
C THR A 58 -14.18 -8.49 9.47
N LEU A 59 -13.09 -8.44 8.70
CA LEU A 59 -12.43 -9.62 8.15
C LEU A 59 -11.42 -10.21 9.12
N SER A 60 -11.19 -11.52 8.99
CA SER A 60 -10.06 -12.25 9.56
C SER A 60 -8.72 -11.69 9.04
N LEU A 61 -7.61 -12.04 9.69
CA LEU A 61 -6.28 -11.71 9.18
C LEU A 61 -6.05 -12.18 7.74
N GLU A 62 -6.44 -13.42 7.43
CA GLU A 62 -6.34 -13.97 6.08
C GLU A 62 -7.16 -13.16 5.07
N GLY A 63 -8.40 -12.82 5.45
CA GLY A 63 -9.29 -11.98 4.66
C GLY A 63 -8.70 -10.61 4.37
N ARG A 64 -8.11 -9.95 5.38
CA ARG A 64 -7.40 -8.67 5.23
C ARG A 64 -6.26 -8.80 4.24
N PHE A 65 -5.36 -9.78 4.39
CA PHE A 65 -4.25 -9.98 3.44
C PHE A 65 -4.72 -10.21 2.02
N ARG A 66 -5.76 -11.03 1.85
CA ARG A 66 -6.37 -11.22 0.55
C ARG A 66 -6.77 -9.84 0.01
N ILE A 67 -7.57 -9.03 0.71
CA ILE A 67 -7.97 -7.69 0.24
C ILE A 67 -6.78 -6.77 -0.05
N LEU A 68 -5.80 -6.67 0.85
CA LEU A 68 -4.64 -5.76 0.71
C LEU A 68 -3.72 -6.12 -0.47
N LEU A 69 -3.69 -7.38 -0.88
CA LEU A 69 -2.95 -7.85 -2.06
C LEU A 69 -3.74 -7.70 -3.37
N ALA A 70 -4.98 -7.20 -3.31
CA ALA A 70 -5.74 -6.89 -4.52
C ALA A 70 -5.06 -5.78 -5.32
N ARG A 71 -5.18 -5.85 -6.64
CA ARG A 71 -4.53 -4.90 -7.56
C ARG A 71 -4.98 -3.45 -7.29
N GLU A 72 -6.23 -3.23 -6.94
CA GLU A 72 -6.76 -1.91 -6.60
C GLU A 72 -6.09 -1.28 -5.38
N MET A 73 -5.66 -2.12 -4.43
CA MET A 73 -4.93 -1.68 -3.24
C MET A 73 -3.46 -1.42 -3.56
N LEU A 74 -2.82 -2.30 -4.34
CA LEU A 74 -1.40 -2.22 -4.67
C LEU A 74 -1.07 -1.24 -5.81
N GLY A 75 -2.02 -0.91 -6.69
CA GLY A 75 -1.73 -0.15 -7.91
C GLY A 75 -0.92 -0.94 -8.95
N MET A 76 -0.81 -2.26 -8.81
CA MET A 76 -0.17 -3.17 -9.77
C MET A 76 -0.63 -4.62 -9.55
N PRO A 77 -0.41 -5.56 -10.50
CA PRO A 77 -0.66 -6.98 -10.28
C PRO A 77 0.18 -7.53 -9.11
N GLN A 78 -0.41 -8.42 -8.31
CA GLN A 78 0.28 -9.07 -7.19
C GLN A 78 1.59 -9.76 -7.61
N ASN A 79 1.62 -10.41 -8.78
CA ASN A 79 2.85 -11.04 -9.26
C ASN A 79 3.96 -10.02 -9.53
N SER A 80 3.63 -8.86 -10.11
CA SER A 80 4.60 -7.77 -10.33
C SER A 80 5.13 -7.24 -9.00
N PHE A 81 4.26 -7.05 -8.02
CA PHE A 81 4.63 -6.67 -6.66
C PHE A 81 5.60 -7.67 -6.02
N VAL A 82 5.26 -8.96 -6.06
CA VAL A 82 6.10 -10.03 -5.50
C VAL A 82 7.49 -10.07 -6.16
N ILE A 83 7.56 -9.99 -7.49
CA ILE A 83 8.82 -10.02 -8.23
C ILE A 83 9.65 -8.76 -7.96
N LYS A 84 9.04 -7.57 -8.07
CA LYS A 84 9.75 -6.29 -7.96
C LYS A 84 10.35 -6.07 -6.58
N PHE A 85 9.63 -6.44 -5.53
CA PHE A 85 10.08 -6.26 -4.15
C PHE A 85 10.73 -7.53 -3.56
N GLY A 86 11.04 -8.53 -4.39
CA GLY A 86 11.76 -9.74 -3.96
C GLY A 86 11.04 -10.56 -2.89
N LEU A 87 9.70 -10.49 -2.84
CA LEU A 87 8.93 -11.11 -1.77
C LEU A 87 8.81 -12.62 -2.00
N ASN A 88 8.85 -13.39 -0.91
CA ASN A 88 8.69 -14.84 -1.01
C ASN A 88 7.23 -15.20 -1.34
N LYS A 89 7.00 -15.68 -2.57
CA LYS A 89 5.67 -16.09 -3.06
C LYS A 89 5.01 -17.15 -2.17
N ASN A 90 5.80 -18.03 -1.56
CA ASN A 90 5.27 -18.94 -0.57
C ASN A 90 4.77 -18.10 0.59
N ILE A 91 5.57 -17.35 1.33
CA ILE A 91 5.08 -16.57 2.50
C ILE A 91 3.77 -15.82 2.21
N ILE A 92 3.67 -15.13 1.06
CA ILE A 92 2.45 -14.44 0.62
C ILE A 92 1.23 -15.37 0.53
N ARG A 93 1.36 -16.57 -0.05
CA ARG A 93 0.24 -17.53 -0.15
C ARG A 93 -0.23 -18.03 1.23
N ALA A 94 0.60 -17.97 2.29
CA ALA A 94 0.22 -18.48 3.62
C ALA A 94 -0.60 -17.43 4.33
N LEU A 95 -0.16 -16.18 4.23
CA LEU A 95 -0.92 -15.04 4.69
C LEU A 95 -2.30 -14.96 4.05
N GLN A 96 -2.46 -15.46 2.83
CA GLN A 96 -3.74 -15.56 2.13
C GLN A 96 -4.58 -16.81 2.49
N GLY A 97 -4.11 -17.67 3.41
CA GLY A 97 -4.79 -18.91 3.80
C GLY A 97 -4.70 -20.04 2.77
N HIS A 98 -3.89 -19.91 1.71
CA HIS A 98 -3.81 -20.90 0.62
C HIS A 98 -2.91 -22.11 0.92
N TYR A 99 -2.06 -22.00 1.94
CA TYR A 99 -1.33 -23.14 2.49
C TYR A 99 -0.99 -22.85 3.95
N LYS A 100 -0.86 -23.90 4.75
CA LYS A 100 -0.26 -23.79 6.07
C LYS A 100 1.24 -23.89 5.93
N LEU A 101 1.99 -22.91 6.43
CA LEU A 101 3.43 -23.08 6.63
C LEU A 101 3.61 -24.38 7.40
N ALA A 102 4.51 -25.24 6.89
CA ALA A 102 4.77 -26.53 7.50
C ALA A 102 5.42 -26.25 8.86
N GLY A 103 4.59 -26.10 9.89
CA GLY A 103 5.07 -25.98 11.26
C GLY A 103 6.00 -27.16 11.51
N ALA A 104 7.12 -26.88 12.17
CA ALA A 104 8.05 -27.89 12.66
C ALA A 104 7.23 -29.02 13.31
N THR A 105 7.01 -30.10 12.56
CA THR A 105 6.42 -31.30 13.10
C THR A 105 7.57 -31.93 13.87
N ASN A 106 7.58 -31.74 15.18
CA ASN A 106 8.52 -32.37 16.09
C ASN A 106 8.46 -33.89 15.90
N LYS A 107 9.33 -34.41 15.03
CA LYS A 107 9.73 -35.81 14.95
C LYS A 107 11.21 -35.86 14.61
N GLY A 108 12.03 -35.81 15.64
CA GLY A 108 13.47 -36.08 15.60
C GLY A 108 14.30 -34.96 16.23
N THR A 109 15.09 -35.30 17.25
CA THR A 109 16.12 -34.48 17.89
C THR A 109 17.34 -34.29 16.98
N ILE A 110 17.14 -33.73 15.79
CA ILE A 110 18.22 -33.22 14.94
C ILE A 110 17.97 -31.73 14.81
N ARG A 111 18.98 -30.91 15.17
CA ARG A 111 18.95 -29.43 15.23
C ARG A 111 17.77 -28.82 14.48
N ASP A 112 16.91 -28.10 15.20
CA ASP A 112 15.88 -27.28 14.60
C ASP A 112 16.51 -26.37 13.54
N ILE A 113 16.28 -26.69 12.27
CA ILE A 113 16.42 -25.69 11.22
C ILE A 113 15.22 -24.78 11.44
N ILE A 114 15.45 -23.67 12.12
CA ILE A 114 14.44 -22.61 12.27
C ILE A 114 14.12 -22.14 10.84
N LYS A 115 13.05 -22.69 10.26
CA LYS A 115 12.43 -22.10 9.09
C LYS A 115 11.67 -20.89 9.62
N GLU A 116 12.04 -19.70 9.15
CA GLU A 116 11.36 -18.45 9.51
C GLU A 116 9.87 -18.56 9.14
N ASP A 117 9.05 -18.92 10.12
CA ASP A 117 7.62 -19.25 9.97
C ASP A 117 6.68 -18.03 10.15
N GLN A 118 7.25 -16.82 10.21
CA GLN A 118 6.48 -15.57 10.26
C GLN A 118 6.63 -14.82 8.94
N PRO A 119 5.61 -14.09 8.48
CA PRO A 119 5.82 -13.13 7.42
C PRO A 119 6.94 -12.19 7.83
N LYS A 120 7.98 -12.13 7.00
CA LYS A 120 9.06 -11.17 7.12
C LYS A 120 8.43 -9.80 7.36
N LEU A 121 8.78 -9.13 8.46
CA LEU A 121 8.20 -7.84 8.86
C LEU A 121 8.32 -6.81 7.71
N GLU A 122 9.34 -6.99 6.88
CA GLU A 122 9.61 -6.31 5.62
C GLU A 122 8.45 -6.42 4.61
N ILE A 123 7.77 -7.58 4.51
CA ILE A 123 6.58 -7.76 3.69
C ILE A 123 5.45 -6.87 4.22
N LEU A 124 5.26 -6.83 5.53
CA LEU A 124 4.20 -6.04 6.16
C LEU A 124 4.48 -4.54 6.03
N ALA A 125 5.75 -4.13 6.21
CA ALA A 125 6.20 -2.77 5.97
C ALA A 125 6.01 -2.36 4.51
N THR A 126 6.34 -3.24 3.56
CA THR A 126 6.10 -2.99 2.14
C THR A 126 4.60 -2.85 1.85
N LEU A 127 3.75 -3.74 2.38
CA LEU A 127 2.29 -3.61 2.24
C LEU A 127 1.75 -2.32 2.86
N PHE A 128 2.29 -1.90 4.00
CA PHE A 128 1.97 -0.61 4.61
C PHE A 128 2.27 0.55 3.64
N LEU A 129 3.43 0.55 2.98
CA LEU A 129 3.76 1.59 2.01
C LEU A 129 2.71 1.67 0.90
N PHE A 130 2.23 0.55 0.36
CA PHE A 130 1.23 0.60 -0.70
C PHE A 130 -0.16 0.98 -0.20
N THR A 131 -0.57 0.44 0.94
CA THR A 131 -1.97 0.44 1.37
C THR A 131 -2.32 1.46 2.46
N ARG A 132 -1.30 2.00 3.16
CA ARG A 132 -1.44 2.88 4.34
C ARG A 132 -2.18 2.22 5.50
N ILE A 133 -2.20 0.89 5.54
CA ILE A 133 -2.84 0.13 6.61
C ILE A 133 -1.80 -0.19 7.69
N PRO A 134 -2.09 0.08 8.98
CA PRO A 134 -1.17 -0.22 10.06
C PRO A 134 -0.74 -1.70 10.08
N ILE A 135 0.54 -1.95 10.37
CA ILE A 135 1.08 -3.32 10.46
C ILE A 135 0.32 -4.14 11.52
N THR A 136 -0.10 -3.53 12.62
CA THR A 136 -0.84 -4.24 13.69
C THR A 136 -2.15 -4.85 13.18
N TRP A 137 -2.83 -4.23 12.20
CA TRP A 137 -4.04 -4.78 11.59
C TRP A 137 -3.78 -6.00 10.73
N MET A 138 -2.53 -6.18 10.28
CA MET A 138 -2.06 -7.35 9.54
C MET A 138 -1.50 -8.45 10.45
N GLN A 139 -1.32 -8.18 11.75
CA GLN A 139 -0.75 -9.12 12.72
C GLN A 139 -1.75 -9.59 13.78
N GLN A 140 -2.77 -8.78 14.09
CA GLN A 140 -3.67 -9.01 15.21
C GLN A 140 -5.13 -8.98 14.76
N GLU A 141 -5.91 -9.96 15.19
CA GLU A 141 -7.36 -9.99 14.95
C GLU A 141 -8.06 -8.77 15.57
N LYS A 142 -7.62 -8.36 16.76
CA LYS A 142 -8.10 -7.18 17.50
C LYS A 142 -6.96 -6.18 17.69
N PRO A 143 -6.63 -5.38 16.66
CA PRO A 143 -5.47 -4.52 16.71
C PRO A 143 -5.66 -3.32 17.64
N ILE A 144 -4.61 -2.95 18.35
CA ILE A 144 -4.51 -1.68 19.10
C ILE A 144 -3.61 -0.73 18.30
N ILE A 145 -4.05 0.51 18.09
CA ILE A 145 -3.33 1.52 17.32
C ILE A 145 -2.76 2.58 18.26
N THR A 146 -1.47 2.83 18.13
CA THR A 146 -0.77 3.94 18.79
C THR A 146 -0.78 5.18 17.89
N PRO A 147 -0.59 6.39 18.45
CA PRO A 147 -0.49 7.61 17.65
C PRO A 147 0.62 7.57 16.59
N PHE A 148 1.70 6.84 16.86
CA PHE A 148 2.91 6.71 16.05
C PHE A 148 2.99 5.38 15.26
N TRP A 149 1.84 4.79 14.93
CA TRP A 149 1.70 3.53 14.20
C TRP A 149 2.47 3.46 12.86
N TYR A 150 2.79 4.62 12.30
CA TYR A 150 3.46 4.77 11.02
C TYR A 150 4.99 4.64 11.11
N LEU A 151 5.61 4.83 12.29
CA LEU A 151 7.09 4.87 12.43
C LEU A 151 7.73 3.51 12.13
N TYR A 152 7.31 2.50 12.88
CA TYR A 152 7.89 1.16 12.85
C TYR A 152 8.02 0.55 11.43
N PRO A 153 7.02 0.67 10.52
CA PRO A 153 7.18 0.26 9.14
C PRO A 153 8.41 0.83 8.42
N PHE A 154 8.76 2.11 8.63
CA PHE A 154 9.92 2.71 7.96
C PHE A 154 11.24 2.21 8.53
N GLU A 155 11.31 1.97 9.84
CA GLU A 155 12.52 1.51 10.53
C GLU A 155 12.93 0.08 10.13
N ILE A 156 11.98 -0.73 9.66
CA ILE A 156 12.23 -2.11 9.21
C ILE A 156 12.72 -2.16 7.75
N LEU A 157 12.40 -1.14 6.94
CA LEU A 157 12.77 -1.15 5.53
C LEU A 157 14.27 -0.94 5.36
N LEU A 158 14.89 -1.82 4.59
CA LEU A 158 16.29 -1.67 4.19
C LEU A 158 16.49 -0.38 3.39
N ASP A 159 17.64 0.27 3.59
CA ASP A 159 18.06 1.48 2.89
C ASP A 159 17.06 2.65 2.96
N ALA A 160 16.25 2.71 4.02
CA ALA A 160 15.29 3.81 4.21
C ALA A 160 15.98 5.14 4.52
N TYR A 161 17.11 5.13 5.23
CA TYR A 161 17.82 6.36 5.60
C TYR A 161 18.52 6.99 4.39
N MET A 162 18.19 8.26 4.11
CA MET A 162 18.81 9.02 3.03
C MET A 162 19.11 10.46 3.47
N THR A 163 20.16 11.05 2.90
CA THR A 163 20.34 12.50 2.91
C THR A 163 19.45 13.15 1.85
N ILE A 164 19.29 14.48 1.91
CA ILE A 164 18.54 15.23 0.88
C ILE A 164 19.16 15.04 -0.52
N ASP A 165 20.49 15.04 -0.62
CA ASP A 165 21.19 14.84 -1.90
C ASP A 165 20.98 13.42 -2.45
N GLN A 166 21.05 12.41 -1.58
CA GLN A 166 20.75 11.02 -1.95
C GLN A 166 19.31 10.87 -2.42
N LEU A 167 18.35 11.48 -1.71
CA LEU A 167 16.96 11.52 -2.12
C LEU A 167 16.82 12.17 -3.51
N HIS A 168 17.44 13.32 -3.73
CA HIS A 168 17.38 14.02 -5.01
C HIS A 168 17.87 13.14 -6.17
N GLN A 169 19.03 12.50 -6.01
CA GLN A 169 19.59 11.59 -7.00
C GLN A 169 18.70 10.36 -7.23
N PHE A 170 18.17 9.79 -6.16
CA PHE A 170 17.25 8.66 -6.22
C PHE A 170 15.96 9.00 -6.97
N LEU A 171 15.33 10.14 -6.65
CA LEU A 171 14.10 10.61 -7.30
C LEU A 171 14.33 10.78 -8.82
N LYS A 172 15.43 11.44 -9.20
CA LYS A 172 15.77 11.68 -10.60
C LYS A 172 15.98 10.38 -11.37
N THR A 173 16.83 9.50 -10.85
CA THR A 173 17.15 8.23 -11.51
C THR A 173 15.91 7.35 -11.67
N THR A 174 15.03 7.33 -10.67
CA THR A 174 13.80 6.53 -10.70
C THR A 174 12.78 7.10 -11.68
N GLU A 175 12.65 8.42 -11.77
CA GLU A 175 11.78 9.04 -12.77
C GLU A 175 12.28 8.77 -14.20
N ASP A 176 13.59 8.92 -14.45
CA ASP A 176 14.19 8.64 -15.76
C ASP A 176 13.91 7.19 -16.19
N HIS A 177 14.02 6.22 -15.29
CA HIS A 177 13.63 4.84 -15.58
C HIS A 177 12.13 4.69 -15.85
N ALA A 178 11.28 5.30 -15.02
CA ALA A 178 9.83 5.21 -15.17
C ALA A 178 9.30 5.84 -16.48
N ILE A 179 10.00 6.83 -17.04
CA ILE A 179 9.67 7.45 -18.33
C ILE A 179 10.10 6.56 -19.51
N ASN A 180 11.27 5.94 -19.41
CA ASN A 180 11.90 5.24 -20.54
C ASN A 180 11.50 3.75 -20.63
N GLU A 181 10.91 3.17 -19.58
CA GLU A 181 10.49 1.77 -19.59
C GLU A 181 9.22 1.57 -20.43
N VAL A 182 9.28 0.64 -21.39
CA VAL A 182 8.17 0.33 -22.30
C VAL A 182 7.43 -0.91 -21.79
N THR A 183 6.60 -0.75 -20.77
CA THR A 183 5.68 -1.79 -20.32
C THR A 183 4.33 -1.68 -21.03
N VAL A 184 3.88 -2.77 -21.66
CA VAL A 184 2.58 -2.80 -22.37
C VAL A 184 1.47 -3.16 -21.40
N HIS A 185 0.48 -2.25 -21.25
CA HIS A 185 -0.64 -2.44 -20.33
C HIS A 185 -1.92 -2.84 -21.02
N THR A 186 -2.63 -3.77 -20.39
CA THR A 186 -3.91 -4.29 -20.89
C THR A 186 -5.10 -3.41 -20.53
N ARG A 187 -4.91 -2.31 -19.78
CA ARG A 187 -5.99 -1.45 -19.28
C ARG A 187 -5.72 0.04 -19.47
N PRO A 188 -6.57 0.74 -20.25
CA PRO A 188 -6.51 2.19 -20.30
C PRO A 188 -6.93 2.79 -18.94
N ASN A 189 -6.22 3.84 -18.49
CA ASN A 189 -6.55 4.65 -17.31
C ASN A 189 -6.37 3.99 -15.94
N PHE A 190 -5.64 2.88 -15.82
CA PHE A 190 -5.22 2.37 -14.51
C PHE A 190 -3.88 3.01 -14.12
N PRO A 191 -3.80 3.73 -12.99
CA PRO A 191 -2.55 4.35 -12.57
C PRO A 191 -1.60 3.27 -12.05
N TYR A 192 -0.63 2.85 -12.88
CA TYR A 192 0.36 1.87 -12.50
C TYR A 192 1.45 2.53 -11.67
N VAL A 193 1.63 2.03 -10.45
CA VAL A 193 2.72 2.49 -9.60
C VAL A 193 3.98 1.80 -10.06
N TYR A 194 4.93 2.58 -10.57
CA TYR A 194 6.23 2.09 -10.96
C TYR A 194 6.98 1.58 -9.74
N ASP A 195 7.25 2.43 -8.75
CA ASP A 195 7.94 2.06 -7.51
C ASP A 195 7.34 2.78 -6.30
N VAL A 196 7.52 2.21 -5.11
CA VAL A 196 7.20 2.86 -3.84
C VAL A 196 8.35 2.64 -2.86
N ARG A 197 8.85 3.71 -2.26
CA ARG A 197 9.91 3.66 -1.25
C ARG A 197 9.53 4.44 0.00
N GLY A 198 9.85 3.84 1.14
CA GLY A 198 9.91 4.56 2.41
C GLY A 198 11.29 5.19 2.56
N VAL A 199 11.33 6.45 2.94
CA VAL A 199 12.55 7.24 3.13
C VAL A 199 12.50 7.89 4.50
N ILE A 200 13.60 7.82 5.24
CA ILE A 200 13.81 8.53 6.50
C ILE A 200 14.88 9.58 6.23
N LEU A 201 14.48 10.84 6.25
CA LEU A 201 15.40 11.97 6.12
C LEU A 201 15.72 12.53 7.51
N ASN A 202 16.95 12.98 7.69
CA ASN A 202 17.29 13.89 8.78
C ASN A 202 17.28 15.32 8.23
N ILE A 203 16.36 16.14 8.74
CA ILE A 203 16.22 17.55 8.38
C ILE A 203 16.28 18.36 9.67
N ASP A 204 17.29 19.22 9.82
CA ASP A 204 17.50 20.06 11.00
C ASP A 204 17.47 19.29 12.34
N SER A 205 18.05 18.09 12.37
CA SER A 205 18.05 17.18 13.53
C SER A 205 16.69 16.52 13.86
N GLU A 206 15.68 16.68 13.01
CA GLU A 206 14.42 15.95 13.09
C GLU A 206 14.37 14.83 12.04
N LEU A 207 13.90 13.65 12.43
CA LEU A 207 13.62 12.56 11.50
C LEU A 207 12.28 12.77 10.82
N VAL A 208 12.28 12.70 9.51
CA VAL A 208 11.09 12.86 8.67
C VAL A 208 10.88 11.63 7.82
N TYR A 209 9.69 11.05 7.93
CA TYR A 209 9.32 9.81 7.27
C TYR A 209 8.49 10.13 6.03
N LEU A 210 9.02 9.75 4.87
CA LEU A 210 8.45 10.03 3.57
C LEU A 210 8.12 8.73 2.88
N LYS A 211 6.88 8.62 2.42
CA LYS A 211 6.53 7.62 1.44
C LYS A 211 6.56 8.26 0.06
N THR A 212 7.43 7.77 -0.79
CA THR A 212 7.60 8.22 -2.18
C THR A 212 6.98 7.19 -3.13
N LEU A 213 6.12 7.64 -4.05
CA LEU A 213 5.56 6.81 -5.11
C LEU A 213 5.95 7.40 -6.47
N PHE A 214 6.32 6.52 -7.38
CA PHE A 214 6.66 6.85 -8.75
C PHE A 214 5.65 6.23 -9.66
N TYR A 215 5.11 6.99 -10.61
CA TYR A 215 4.18 6.47 -11.59
C TYR A 215 4.88 6.18 -12.90
N GLU A 216 4.36 5.20 -13.62
CA GLU A 216 4.80 4.93 -14.97
C GLU A 216 4.53 6.12 -15.91
N GLY A 217 5.47 6.37 -16.81
CA GLY A 217 5.49 7.59 -17.63
C GLY A 217 6.02 8.80 -16.86
N GLY A 218 6.50 8.61 -15.62
CA GLY A 218 7.08 9.66 -14.79
C GLY A 218 6.06 10.34 -13.86
N GLY A 219 6.59 11.10 -12.93
CA GLY A 219 5.84 11.82 -11.91
C GLY A 219 5.99 11.17 -10.54
N ILE A 220 6.03 12.03 -9.53
CA ILE A 220 6.45 11.68 -8.18
C ILE A 220 5.37 12.16 -7.21
N ILE A 221 5.01 11.28 -6.28
CA ILE A 221 4.17 11.62 -5.15
C ILE A 221 4.96 11.40 -3.88
N VAL A 222 4.98 12.41 -3.00
CA VAL A 222 5.59 12.31 -1.68
C VAL A 222 4.51 12.52 -0.64
N GLU A 223 4.37 11.56 0.26
CA GLU A 223 3.40 11.57 1.37
C GLU A 223 4.17 11.60 2.69
N LEU A 224 3.78 12.51 3.58
CA LEU A 224 4.50 12.84 4.80
C LEU A 224 3.89 12.15 6.02
N PHE A 225 4.75 11.47 6.80
CA PHE A 225 4.40 10.78 8.03
C PHE A 225 5.22 11.36 9.20
N ASN A 226 4.91 12.58 9.61
CA ASN A 226 5.54 13.25 10.75
C ASN A 226 4.57 14.23 11.41
N ASP A 227 4.94 14.78 12.56
CA ASP A 227 4.10 15.76 13.26
C ASP A 227 4.22 17.16 12.63
N ASN A 228 5.44 17.56 12.22
CA ASN A 228 5.72 18.86 11.61
C ASN A 228 5.70 18.83 10.06
N GLN A 229 4.58 18.37 9.51
CA GLN A 229 4.46 18.14 8.06
C GLN A 229 4.59 19.45 7.25
N LEU A 230 4.14 20.60 7.77
CA LEU A 230 4.11 21.87 7.02
C LEU A 230 5.52 22.41 6.75
N ASN A 231 6.38 22.43 7.77
CA ASN A 231 7.77 22.86 7.61
C ASN A 231 8.52 21.94 6.63
N THR A 232 8.22 20.64 6.70
CA THR A 232 8.82 19.64 5.80
C THR A 232 8.40 19.90 4.35
N ILE A 233 7.12 20.20 4.09
CA ILE A 233 6.64 20.50 2.73
C ILE A 233 7.39 21.66 2.11
N ILE A 234 7.64 22.73 2.86
CA ILE A 234 8.35 23.90 2.32
C ILE A 234 9.71 23.48 1.75
N LYS A 235 10.45 22.67 2.51
CA LYS A 235 11.79 22.19 2.12
C LYS A 235 11.75 21.21 0.94
N LEU A 236 10.77 20.29 0.94
CA LEU A 236 10.63 19.31 -0.14
C LEU A 236 10.06 19.90 -1.42
N LYS A 237 9.26 20.97 -1.33
CA LYS A 237 8.64 21.63 -2.48
C LYS A 237 9.70 22.15 -3.43
N ASP A 238 10.76 22.79 -2.92
CA ASP A 238 11.84 23.34 -3.74
C ASP A 238 12.58 22.24 -4.50
N LEU A 239 12.88 21.12 -3.81
CA LEU A 239 13.46 19.93 -4.41
C LEU A 239 12.59 19.37 -5.56
N LEU A 240 11.28 19.30 -5.32
CA LEU A 240 10.34 18.67 -6.25
C LEU A 240 9.88 19.58 -7.41
N PHE A 241 10.09 20.89 -7.30
CA PHE A 241 9.60 21.87 -8.30
C PHE A 241 10.30 21.72 -9.66
N SER A 242 11.51 21.18 -9.66
CA SER A 242 12.28 20.90 -10.87
C SER A 242 11.58 19.89 -11.80
N TYR A 243 10.83 18.94 -11.24
CA TYR A 243 10.17 17.86 -11.98
C TYR A 243 8.87 18.29 -12.70
N GLY A 244 8.25 19.39 -12.26
CA GLY A 244 7.07 19.96 -12.93
C GLY A 244 6.08 20.62 -11.97
N PRO A 245 4.85 20.91 -12.44
CA PRO A 245 3.83 21.54 -11.61
C PRO A 245 3.52 20.71 -10.36
N ILE A 246 3.51 21.37 -9.21
CA ILE A 246 3.21 20.77 -7.92
C ILE A 246 1.76 21.02 -7.55
N ASN A 247 1.05 19.96 -7.20
CA ASN A 247 -0.20 20.04 -6.47
C ASN A 247 0.05 19.65 -5.01
N LEU A 248 -0.51 20.42 -4.08
CA LEU A 248 -0.47 20.14 -2.65
C LEU A 248 -1.87 19.75 -2.17
N GLY A 249 -1.92 18.83 -1.22
CA GLY A 249 -3.16 18.36 -0.64
C GLY A 249 -2.89 17.39 0.50
N TYR A 250 -3.89 16.57 0.81
CA TYR A 250 -3.82 15.60 1.88
C TYR A 250 -4.58 14.31 1.55
N CYS A 251 -4.28 13.26 2.31
CA CYS A 251 -5.05 12.03 2.35
C CYS A 251 -5.44 11.73 3.79
N GLU A 252 -6.73 11.48 4.01
CA GLU A 252 -7.22 10.88 5.25
C GLU A 252 -6.68 9.45 5.37
N THR A 253 -6.37 9.02 6.59
CA THR A 253 -5.91 7.65 6.85
C THR A 253 -7.04 6.79 7.41
N VAL A 254 -6.83 5.48 7.45
CA VAL A 254 -7.74 4.56 8.16
C VAL A 254 -7.67 4.72 9.68
N VAL A 255 -6.69 5.47 10.20
CA VAL A 255 -6.61 5.85 11.61
C VAL A 255 -7.40 7.13 11.81
N GLU A 256 -8.35 7.07 12.73
CA GLU A 256 -9.38 8.10 12.89
C GLU A 256 -8.76 9.44 13.33
N GLY A 257 -9.20 10.53 12.69
CA GLY A 257 -8.68 11.87 12.94
C GLY A 257 -7.27 12.14 12.40
N GLN A 258 -6.62 11.17 11.75
CA GLN A 258 -5.28 11.34 11.20
C GLN A 258 -5.29 11.50 9.68
N PHE A 259 -4.47 12.43 9.21
CA PHE A 259 -4.22 12.68 7.79
C PHE A 259 -2.72 12.81 7.52
N THR A 260 -2.34 12.60 6.27
CA THR A 260 -0.98 12.80 5.77
C THR A 260 -1.03 13.83 4.66
N MET A 261 -0.13 14.79 4.68
CA MET A 261 0.02 15.74 3.60
C MET A 261 0.73 15.09 2.43
N MET A 262 0.33 15.47 1.23
CA MET A 262 0.79 14.88 -0.02
C MET A 262 1.22 15.97 -0.99
N ILE A 263 2.43 15.81 -1.53
CA ILE A 263 2.99 16.60 -2.62
C ILE A 263 2.93 15.76 -3.89
N VAL A 264 2.27 16.27 -4.91
CA VAL A 264 2.15 15.62 -6.22
C VAL A 264 2.93 16.45 -7.24
N ALA A 265 4.13 16.00 -7.58
CA ALA A 265 4.96 16.58 -8.62
C ALA A 265 4.68 15.87 -9.95
N LYS A 266 3.94 16.54 -10.84
CA LYS A 266 3.60 15.96 -12.15
C LYS A 266 4.80 16.04 -13.06
N SER A 267 5.14 14.93 -13.72
CA SER A 267 6.17 14.96 -14.75
C SER A 267 5.80 15.93 -15.86
N ARG A 268 6.78 16.66 -16.38
CA ARG A 268 6.59 17.49 -17.59
C ARG A 268 6.42 16.65 -18.85
N ALA A 269 6.92 15.42 -18.85
CA ALA A 269 6.89 14.53 -20.01
C ALA A 269 5.48 13.98 -20.28
N ASN A 270 4.72 13.65 -19.23
CA ASN A 270 3.44 12.96 -19.35
C ASN A 270 2.38 13.44 -18.35
N LYS A 271 1.10 13.24 -18.69
CA LYS A 271 -0.01 13.49 -17.76
C LYS A 271 -0.10 12.34 -16.75
N MET A 272 0.30 12.62 -15.51
CA MET A 272 0.17 11.66 -14.41
C MET A 272 -1.25 11.71 -13.81
N PRO A 273 -1.97 10.57 -13.70
CA PRO A 273 -3.19 10.48 -12.92
C PRO A 273 -2.90 10.67 -11.42
N ILE A 274 -3.73 11.47 -10.76
CA ILE A 274 -3.62 11.74 -9.31
C ILE A 274 -4.30 10.58 -8.54
N PRO A 275 -3.76 10.15 -7.38
CA PRO A 275 -4.41 9.17 -6.52
C PRO A 275 -5.85 9.58 -6.19
N LYS A 276 -6.75 8.61 -6.12
CA LYS A 276 -8.18 8.87 -5.89
C LYS A 276 -8.47 9.36 -4.46
N GLU A 277 -7.54 9.10 -3.56
CA GLU A 277 -7.56 9.45 -2.15
C GLU A 277 -7.10 10.90 -1.91
N PHE A 278 -6.46 11.52 -2.91
CA PHE A 278 -5.91 12.86 -2.80
C PHE A 278 -7.02 13.91 -2.75
N ARG A 279 -6.97 14.76 -1.74
CA ARG A 279 -7.83 15.94 -1.60
C ARG A 279 -6.97 17.20 -1.72
N PRO A 280 -7.23 18.07 -2.72
CA PRO A 280 -6.49 19.32 -2.84
C PRO A 280 -6.80 20.26 -1.68
N PHE A 281 -5.84 21.13 -1.34
CA PHE A 281 -6.09 22.28 -0.46
C PHE A 281 -6.90 23.37 -1.15
#